data_AF-A0A1I7UUW9-F1
#
_entry.id   AF-A0A1I7UUW9-F1
#
_cell.length_a   1.000
_cell.length_b   1.000
_cell.length_c   1.000
_cell.angle_alpha   90.00
_cell.angle_beta   90.00
_cell.angle_gamma   90.00
#
_symmetry.space_group_name_H-M   'P 1'
#
loop_
_entity.id
_entity.type
_entity.pdbx_description
1 polymer ?
#
loop_
_entity_poly.entity_id
_entity_poly.type
_entity_poly.pdbx_seq_one_letter_code
_entity_poly.pdbx_strand_id
1 'polypeptide(L)'
;MGKPVYTNLTASDPLYTELAWKSVPEVNGRYYTGENYLVPVKVLDARTSNEVLGLQVAFVESTCSRRVAEVTKDKCPVNRDGYRSVWDVIVKKIAYFNEPKFNYRFSASPITGADFSKDFEAIFKTL
;
A
#
# COMPACT_ATOMS: atom_id res chain seq x y z
N MET A 1 24.94 9.16 -15.09
CA MET A 1 23.54 8.69 -14.98
C MET A 1 22.83 9.63 -14.02
N GLY A 2 21.81 10.35 -14.47
CA GLY A 2 21.04 11.27 -13.61
C GLY A 2 20.21 10.50 -12.60
N LYS A 3 20.03 11.05 -11.39
CA LYS A 3 19.08 10.48 -10.42
C LYS A 3 17.69 10.42 -11.07
N PRO A 4 16.90 9.35 -10.84
CA PRO A 4 15.52 9.33 -11.30
C PRO A 4 14.80 10.56 -10.76
N VAL A 5 14.21 11.35 -11.66
CA VAL A 5 13.36 12.49 -11.30
C VAL A 5 12.00 11.91 -10.94
N TYR A 6 11.61 12.11 -9.69
CA TYR A 6 10.28 11.79 -9.20
C TYR A 6 9.42 13.04 -9.23
N THR A 7 8.21 12.91 -9.75
CA THR A 7 7.18 13.93 -9.66
C THR A 7 6.24 13.54 -8.51
N ASN A 8 6.07 14.43 -7.55
CA ASN A 8 5.11 14.26 -6.47
C ASN A 8 3.69 14.40 -7.02
N LEU A 9 2.80 13.56 -6.54
CA LEU A 9 1.38 13.51 -6.92
C LEU A 9 0.52 13.81 -5.69
N THR A 10 -0.75 14.07 -5.93
CA THR A 10 -1.71 14.27 -4.85
C THR A 10 -2.05 12.94 -4.19
N ALA A 11 -1.45 12.65 -3.04
CA ALA A 11 -1.65 11.37 -2.32
C ALA A 11 -3.11 11.02 -2.03
N SER A 12 -4.00 12.01 -1.91
CA SER A 12 -5.43 11.82 -1.66
C SER A 12 -6.26 11.49 -2.90
N ASP A 13 -5.64 11.28 -4.08
CA ASP A 13 -6.36 10.82 -5.26
C ASP A 13 -7.02 9.44 -4.97
N PRO A 14 -8.35 9.29 -5.17
CA PRO A 14 -9.05 8.02 -4.93
C PRO A 14 -8.44 6.83 -5.69
N LEU A 15 -7.83 7.06 -6.85
CA LEU A 15 -7.14 6.04 -7.62
C LEU A 15 -6.03 5.35 -6.81
N TYR A 16 -5.26 6.11 -6.03
CA TYR A 16 -4.15 5.55 -5.25
C TYR A 16 -4.65 4.72 -4.07
N THR A 17 -5.82 5.05 -3.52
CA THR A 17 -6.48 4.20 -2.52
C THR A 17 -6.92 2.87 -3.16
N GLU A 18 -7.50 2.89 -4.35
CA GLU A 18 -7.87 1.66 -5.08
C GLU A 18 -6.63 0.79 -5.39
N LEU A 19 -5.53 1.41 -5.85
CA LEU A 19 -4.27 0.71 -6.12
C LEU A 19 -3.64 0.15 -4.84
N ALA A 20 -3.73 0.87 -3.71
CA ALA A 20 -3.28 0.37 -2.41
C ALA A 20 -4.05 -0.90 -2.00
N TRP A 21 -5.37 -0.95 -2.21
CA TRP A 21 -6.17 -2.16 -1.95
C TRP A 21 -5.76 -3.33 -2.85
N LYS A 22 -5.46 -3.08 -4.13
CA LYS A 22 -4.94 -4.12 -5.05
C LYS A 22 -3.58 -4.68 -4.63
N SER A 23 -2.81 -3.96 -3.80
CA SER A 23 -1.51 -4.41 -3.29
C SER A 23 -1.59 -5.32 -2.06
N VAL A 24 -2.77 -5.49 -1.44
CA VAL A 24 -2.98 -6.29 -0.23
C VAL A 24 -2.41 -7.72 -0.33
N PRO A 25 -2.58 -8.46 -1.45
CA PRO A 25 -1.98 -9.79 -1.59
C PRO A 25 -0.45 -9.78 -1.50
N GLU A 26 0.23 -8.77 -2.04
CA GLU A 26 1.70 -8.66 -2.02
C GLU A 26 2.23 -8.36 -0.62
N VAL A 27 1.59 -7.40 0.08
CA VAL A 27 1.93 -7.02 1.47
C VAL A 27 1.82 -8.22 2.40
N ASN A 28 0.70 -8.93 2.31
CA ASN A 28 0.42 -10.07 3.17
C ASN A 28 1.13 -11.34 2.71
N GLY A 29 1.52 -11.47 1.44
CA GLY A 29 2.14 -12.69 0.91
C GLY A 29 3.58 -12.91 1.38
N ARG A 30 4.45 -11.90 1.22
CA ARG A 30 5.91 -12.11 1.29
C ARG A 30 6.57 -11.70 2.60
N TYR A 31 6.04 -10.68 3.27
CA TYR A 31 6.76 -9.97 4.33
C TYR A 31 6.00 -9.91 5.66
N TYR A 32 4.66 -9.88 5.61
CA TYR A 32 3.84 -9.94 6.83
C TYR A 32 3.36 -11.37 7.10
N THR A 33 3.59 -11.86 8.31
CA THR A 33 3.25 -13.24 8.73
C THR A 33 2.21 -13.30 9.86
N GLY A 34 1.53 -12.19 10.17
CA GLY A 34 0.46 -12.17 11.18
C GLY A 34 -0.75 -13.00 10.78
N GLU A 35 -1.59 -13.35 11.75
CA GLU A 35 -2.77 -14.23 11.54
C GLU A 35 -3.91 -13.54 10.79
N ASN A 36 -4.01 -12.22 10.90
CA ASN A 36 -4.99 -11.39 10.22
C ASN A 36 -4.39 -10.69 9.01
N TYR A 37 -5.21 -10.10 8.15
CA TYR A 37 -4.73 -9.30 7.02
C TYR A 37 -4.33 -7.90 7.46
N LEU A 38 -3.18 -7.40 6.98
CA LEU A 38 -2.91 -5.97 6.86
C LEU A 38 -3.73 -5.38 5.71
N VAL A 39 -4.47 -4.31 6.00
CA VAL A 39 -5.27 -3.56 5.01
C VAL A 39 -4.86 -2.08 4.97
N PRO A 40 -4.92 -1.43 3.80
CA PRO A 40 -4.50 -0.04 3.67
C PRO A 40 -5.53 0.87 4.32
N VAL A 41 -5.05 1.89 5.03
CA VAL A 41 -5.91 2.89 5.68
C VAL A 41 -5.71 4.28 5.11
N LYS A 42 -4.51 4.58 4.60
CA LYS A 42 -4.17 5.90 4.08
C LYS A 42 -2.96 5.84 3.15
N VAL A 43 -3.04 6.52 2.01
CA VAL A 43 -1.88 6.85 1.19
C VAL A 43 -1.26 8.11 1.76
N LEU A 44 0.01 8.02 2.16
CA LEU A 44 0.77 9.09 2.81
C LEU A 44 1.54 9.93 1.78
N ASP A 45 2.11 9.26 0.80
CA ASP A 45 2.87 9.87 -0.29
C ASP A 45 2.59 9.13 -1.60
N ALA A 46 2.62 9.87 -2.70
CA ALA A 46 2.47 9.34 -4.05
C ALA A 46 3.45 10.04 -4.98
N ARG A 47 4.25 9.26 -5.70
CA ARG A 47 5.30 9.75 -6.58
C ARG A 47 5.38 8.92 -7.84
N THR A 48 5.70 9.54 -8.97
CA THR A 48 5.90 8.83 -10.23
C THR A 48 7.25 9.13 -10.85
N SER A 49 7.83 8.14 -11.52
CA SER A 49 8.96 8.32 -12.43
C SER A 49 8.79 7.37 -13.61
N ASN A 50 8.67 7.94 -14.81
CA ASN A 50 8.33 7.19 -16.03
C ASN A 50 7.04 6.36 -15.86
N GLU A 51 7.12 5.04 -16.02
CA GLU A 51 5.98 4.10 -15.93
C GLU A 51 5.83 3.46 -14.53
N VAL A 52 6.53 4.01 -13.53
CA VAL A 52 6.55 3.52 -12.15
C VAL A 52 5.88 4.52 -11.24
N LEU A 53 4.80 4.08 -10.59
CA LEU A 53 4.17 4.79 -9.48
C LEU A 53 4.65 4.18 -8.16
N GLY A 54 5.13 5.01 -7.25
CA GLY A 54 5.45 4.65 -5.88
C GLY A 54 4.45 5.27 -4.92
N LEU A 55 3.90 4.46 -4.02
CA LEU A 55 2.98 4.88 -2.98
C LEU A 55 3.59 4.53 -1.62
N GLN A 56 3.63 5.48 -0.70
CA GLN A 56 3.82 5.17 0.72
C GLN A 56 2.45 5.02 1.35
N VAL A 57 2.17 3.86 1.92
CA VAL A 57 0.83 3.51 2.38
C VAL A 57 0.90 3.02 3.80
N ALA A 58 0.07 3.61 4.66
CA ALA A 58 -0.17 3.11 6.00
C ALA A 58 -1.10 1.90 5.94
N PHE A 59 -0.69 0.82 6.60
CA PHE A 59 -1.44 -0.41 6.76
C PHE A 59 -1.73 -0.66 8.25
N VAL A 60 -2.92 -1.19 8.52
CA VAL A 60 -3.33 -1.62 9.86
C VAL A 60 -3.85 -3.05 9.76
N GLU A 61 -3.58 -3.84 10.78
CA GLU A 61 -4.16 -5.16 10.91
C GLU A 61 -5.68 -5.06 10.98
N SER A 62 -6.35 -5.87 10.20
CA SER A 62 -7.80 -5.98 10.17
C SER A 62 -8.29 -7.04 11.17
N THR A 63 -9.60 -7.12 11.35
CA THR A 63 -10.22 -8.24 12.08
C THR A 63 -10.36 -9.50 11.22
N CYS A 64 -10.00 -9.44 9.93
CA CYS A 64 -10.10 -10.58 9.02
C CYS A 64 -8.91 -11.51 9.17
N SER A 65 -9.18 -12.77 9.51
CA SER A 65 -8.18 -13.84 9.42
C SER A 65 -7.73 -14.03 7.97
N ARG A 66 -6.52 -14.54 7.79
CA ARG A 66 -5.95 -14.83 6.46
C ARG A 66 -6.66 -15.91 5.65
N ARG A 67 -7.68 -16.56 6.22
CA ARG A 67 -8.48 -17.60 5.57
C ARG A 67 -9.68 -17.05 4.79
N VAL A 68 -9.94 -15.75 4.89
CA VAL A 68 -11.04 -15.10 4.16
C VAL A 68 -10.71 -15.03 2.67
N ALA A 69 -11.69 -15.38 1.82
CA ALA A 69 -11.52 -15.43 0.37
C ALA A 69 -11.49 -14.05 -0.31
N GLU A 70 -12.07 -13.04 0.34
CA GLU A 70 -12.20 -11.69 -0.23
C GLU A 70 -11.86 -10.62 0.82
N VAL A 71 -10.84 -9.82 0.55
CA VAL A 71 -10.34 -8.78 1.44
C VAL A 71 -10.73 -7.42 0.86
N THR A 72 -11.76 -6.80 1.44
CA THR A 72 -12.24 -5.48 1.06
C THR A 72 -12.45 -4.62 2.31
N LYS A 73 -12.56 -3.31 2.12
CA LYS A 73 -12.78 -2.36 3.22
C LYS A 73 -14.01 -2.70 4.07
N ASP A 74 -15.10 -3.11 3.41
CA ASP A 74 -16.37 -3.38 4.09
C ASP A 74 -16.38 -4.73 4.81
N LYS A 75 -15.64 -5.72 4.29
CA LYS A 75 -15.56 -7.07 4.87
C LYS A 75 -14.48 -7.21 5.93
N CYS A 76 -13.42 -6.42 5.82
CA CYS A 76 -12.24 -6.48 6.68
C CYS A 76 -11.99 -5.14 7.35
N PRO A 77 -12.80 -4.79 8.38
CA PRO A 77 -12.60 -3.58 9.13
C PRO A 77 -11.28 -3.64 9.89
N VAL A 78 -10.72 -2.46 10.16
CA VAL A 78 -9.46 -2.32 10.88
C VAL A 78 -9.62 -2.73 12.33
N ASN A 79 -8.65 -3.47 12.86
CA ASN A 79 -8.46 -3.64 14.29
C ASN A 79 -7.65 -2.43 14.80
N ARG A 80 -8.29 -1.54 15.56
CA ARG A 80 -7.67 -0.28 16.02
C ARG A 80 -6.44 -0.50 16.90
N ASP A 81 -6.42 -1.59 17.65
CA ASP A 81 -5.29 -1.98 18.52
C ASP A 81 -4.34 -2.96 17.83
N GLY A 82 -4.62 -3.30 16.57
CA GLY A 82 -3.84 -4.24 15.79
C GLY A 82 -2.49 -3.69 15.33
N TYR A 83 -1.67 -4.57 14.78
CA TYR A 83 -0.36 -4.20 14.25
C TYR A 83 -0.46 -3.11 13.17
N ARG A 84 0.42 -2.11 13.22
CA ARG A 84 0.46 -0.97 12.29
C ARG A 84 1.80 -0.94 11.59
N SER A 85 1.81 -0.56 10.32
CA SER A 85 3.05 -0.46 9.55
C SER A 85 2.87 0.48 8.35
N VAL A 86 3.99 0.93 7.78
CA VAL A 86 3.99 1.71 6.54
C VAL A 86 4.80 0.96 5.50
N TRP A 87 4.30 0.96 4.27
CA TRP A 87 4.86 0.19 3.17
C TRP A 87 5.10 1.07 1.96
N ASP A 88 6.24 0.86 1.31
CA ASP A 88 6.46 1.32 -0.06
C ASP A 88 5.79 0.30 -0.99
N VAL A 89 4.75 0.74 -1.69
CA VAL A 89 4.06 0.00 -2.74
C VAL A 89 4.47 0.56 -4.08
N ILE A 90 5.15 -0.26 -4.87
CA ILE A 90 5.56 0.08 -6.23
C ILE A 90 4.57 -0.56 -7.21
N VAL A 91 3.98 0.27 -8.05
CA VAL A 91 3.04 -0.09 -9.10
C VAL A 91 3.71 0.17 -10.44
N LYS A 92 4.00 -0.90 -11.18
CA LYS A 92 4.53 -0.83 -12.54
C LYS A 92 3.41 -1.11 -13.53
N LYS A 93 3.22 -0.19 -14.47
CA LYS A 93 2.33 -0.41 -15.61
C LYS A 93 2.96 -1.45 -16.53
N ILE A 94 2.23 -2.51 -16.86
CA ILE A 94 2.65 -3.51 -17.84
C ILE A 94 1.69 -3.40 -19.02
N ALA A 95 2.21 -2.97 -20.16
CA ALA A 95 1.54 -3.18 -21.43
C ALA A 95 1.86 -4.61 -21.89
N TYR A 96 0.86 -5.48 -21.93
CA TYR A 96 0.97 -6.72 -22.69
C TYR A 96 0.69 -6.39 -24.16
N PHE A 97 1.57 -6.81 -25.07
CA PHE A 97 1.32 -6.71 -26.50
C PHE A 97 -0.04 -7.38 -26.78
N ASN A 98 -1.03 -6.60 -27.23
CA ASN A 98 -2.40 -6.99 -27.62
C ASN A 98 -3.52 -6.94 -26.56
N GLU A 99 -3.34 -6.32 -25.38
CA GLU A 99 -4.48 -6.06 -24.49
C GLU A 99 -4.74 -4.56 -24.24
N PRO A 100 -5.97 -4.05 -24.50
CA PRO A 100 -6.35 -2.66 -24.21
C PRO A 100 -6.50 -2.37 -22.70
N LYS A 101 -6.36 -3.39 -21.84
CA LYS A 101 -6.41 -3.25 -20.39
C LYS A 101 -4.99 -3.12 -19.85
N PHE A 102 -4.71 -2.02 -19.15
CA PHE A 102 -3.46 -1.89 -18.43
C PHE A 102 -3.44 -2.88 -17.26
N ASN A 103 -2.46 -3.78 -17.26
CA ASN A 103 -2.19 -4.65 -16.14
C ASN A 103 -1.13 -3.98 -15.24
N TYR A 104 -1.27 -4.13 -13.94
CA TYR A 104 -0.34 -3.56 -12.97
C TYR A 104 0.41 -4.68 -12.25
N ARG A 105 1.72 -4.53 -12.13
CA ARG A 105 2.52 -5.35 -11.22
C ARG A 105 2.79 -4.57 -9.95
N PHE A 106 2.48 -5.19 -8.83
CA PHE A 106 2.69 -4.65 -7.50
C PHE A 106 3.94 -5.28 -6.89
N SER A 107 4.69 -4.50 -6.14
CA SER A 107 5.66 -5.02 -5.18
C SER A 107 5.60 -4.13 -3.94
N ALA A 108 5.52 -4.74 -2.77
CA ALA A 108 5.46 -4.01 -1.50
C ALA A 108 6.70 -4.33 -0.66
N SER A 109 7.16 -3.37 0.14
CA SER A 109 8.22 -3.62 1.14
C SER A 109 7.98 -2.75 2.38
N PRO A 110 8.21 -3.29 3.59
CA PRO A 110 8.00 -2.53 4.81
C PRO A 110 9.06 -1.42 4.90
N ILE A 111 8.63 -0.21 5.25
CA ILE A 111 9.55 0.89 5.55
C ILE A 111 10.02 0.69 6.99
N THR A 112 11.32 0.48 7.18
CA THR A 112 11.94 0.30 8.51
C THR A 112 12.98 1.39 8.73
N GLY A 113 12.87 2.17 9.81
CA GLY A 113 13.82 3.26 10.09
C GLY A 113 13.36 4.24 11.17
N ALA A 114 14.33 4.91 11.80
CA ALA A 114 14.12 5.86 12.90
C ALA A 114 13.39 7.15 12.49
N ASP A 115 13.44 7.55 11.22
CA ASP A 115 12.81 8.77 10.71
C ASP A 115 11.27 8.69 10.67
N PHE A 116 10.69 7.48 10.74
CA PHE A 116 9.24 7.32 10.79
C PHE A 116 8.66 7.48 12.20
N SER A 117 9.46 7.37 13.26
CA SER A 117 8.93 7.15 14.63
C SER A 117 8.19 8.34 15.23
N LYS A 118 8.43 9.57 14.74
CA LYS A 118 7.80 10.78 15.31
C LYS A 118 6.44 11.09 14.72
N ASP A 119 6.22 10.75 13.45
CA ASP A 119 4.95 10.99 12.75
C ASP A 119 4.07 9.74 12.64
N PHE A 120 4.62 8.55 12.95
CA PHE A 120 3.88 7.29 12.92
C PHE A 120 2.59 7.36 13.74
N GLU A 121 2.67 7.76 15.01
CA GLU A 121 1.46 7.86 15.86
C GLU A 121 0.49 8.94 15.38
N ALA A 122 0.99 10.04 14.80
CA ALA A 122 0.13 11.09 14.25
C ALA A 122 -0.69 10.59 13.04
N ILE A 123 -0.10 9.71 12.22
CA ILE A 123 -0.78 9.09 11.08
C ILE A 123 -1.98 8.26 11.51
N PHE A 124 -1.86 7.51 12.62
CA PHE A 124 -2.91 6.59 13.07
C PHE A 124 -3.90 7.20 14.08
N LYS A 125 -3.60 8.37 14.67
CA LYS A 125 -4.55 9.10 15.56
C LYS A 125 -5.84 9.56 14.87
N THR A 126 -5.87 9.59 13.53
CA THR A 126 -7.03 10.06 12.75
C THR A 126 -7.92 8.94 12.22
N LEU A 127 -7.73 7.69 12.67
CA LEU A 127 -8.49 6.50 12.27
C LEU A 127 -9.46 6.04 13.37
#